data_AF-A0A3E0Q1D6-F1
#
_entry.id   AF-A0A3E0Q1D6-F1
#
_cell.length_a   1.000
_cell.length_b   1.000
_cell.length_c   1.000
_cell.angle_alpha   90.00
_cell.angle_beta   90.00
_cell.angle_gamma   90.00
#
_symmetry.space_group_name_H-M   'P 1'
#
loop_
_entity.id
_entity.type
_entity.pdbx_description
1 polymer ?
#
loop_
_entity_poly.entity_id
_entity_poly.type
_entity_poly.pdbx_seq_one_letter_code
_entity_poly.pdbx_strand_id
1 'polypeptide(L)'
;MNRQHLQTKLGKVTSELFREKGYVAFVDVFMKLGYLAPKDYESWRMKRVPDLESVVGVNLGKIKFIMKTVRKNCRDGGCRESRTGYKSWGKGRKLWLRFSKSGEESIERAYATHFLEPNTKNQDKPQNDAPDPPRPVTFRARAQ
;
A
#
# COMPACT_ATOMS: atom_id res chain seq x y z
N MET A 1 -18.29 -9.96 -3.37
CA MET A 1 -18.44 -8.62 -2.74
C MET A 1 -18.90 -7.63 -3.78
N ASN A 2 -20.03 -6.95 -3.53
CA ASN A 2 -20.57 -5.92 -4.42
C ASN A 2 -19.78 -4.59 -4.31
N ARG A 3 -19.81 -3.73 -5.34
CA ARG A 3 -19.00 -2.49 -5.40
C ARG A 3 -19.33 -1.49 -4.28
N GLN A 4 -20.60 -1.40 -3.87
CA GLN A 4 -21.01 -0.51 -2.77
C GLN A 4 -20.45 -0.97 -1.42
N HIS A 5 -20.56 -2.28 -1.13
CA HIS A 5 -20.00 -2.85 0.08
C HIS A 5 -18.47 -2.68 0.13
N LEU A 6 -17.78 -2.82 -1.01
CA LEU A 6 -16.35 -2.56 -1.09
C LEU A 6 -16.01 -1.11 -0.74
N GLN A 7 -16.78 -0.12 -1.23
CA GLN A 7 -16.56 1.29 -0.89
C GLN A 7 -16.73 1.57 0.61
N THR A 8 -17.78 1.06 1.24
CA THR A 8 -17.98 1.20 2.69
C THR A 8 -16.83 0.57 3.47
N LYS A 9 -16.36 -0.61 3.04
CA LYS A 9 -15.23 -1.29 3.69
C LYS A 9 -13.93 -0.53 3.50
N LEU A 10 -13.70 0.07 2.34
CA LEU A 10 -12.54 0.91 2.07
C LEU A 10 -12.48 2.10 3.03
N GLY A 11 -13.60 2.80 3.27
CA GLY A 11 -13.64 3.89 4.25
C GLY A 11 -13.18 3.45 5.66
N LYS A 12 -13.70 2.31 6.13
CA LYS A 12 -13.28 1.74 7.44
C LYS A 12 -11.80 1.38 7.45
N VAL A 13 -11.32 0.68 6.42
CA VAL A 13 -9.91 0.27 6.29
C VAL A 13 -8.98 1.48 6.24
N THR A 14 -9.33 2.52 5.50
CA THR A 14 -8.50 3.74 5.43
C THR A 14 -8.42 4.43 6.79
N SER A 15 -9.54 4.56 7.51
CA SER A 15 -9.54 5.16 8.85
C SER A 15 -8.74 4.35 9.86
N GLU A 16 -8.82 3.01 9.81
CA GLU A 16 -7.97 2.15 10.63
C GLU A 16 -6.49 2.33 10.33
N LEU A 17 -6.10 2.35 9.05
CA LEU A 17 -4.71 2.52 8.64
C LEU A 17 -4.13 3.88 9.05
N PHE A 18 -4.92 4.95 8.94
CA PHE A 18 -4.54 6.25 9.47
C PHE A 18 -4.30 6.20 10.98
N ARG A 19 -5.21 5.59 11.74
CA ARG A 19 -5.05 5.46 13.20
C ARG A 19 -3.85 4.59 13.60
N GLU A 20 -3.55 3.54 12.85
CA GLU A 20 -2.46 2.59 13.17
C GLU A 20 -1.08 3.07 12.70
N LYS A 21 -1.01 3.75 11.55
CA LYS A 21 0.27 4.08 10.88
C LYS A 21 0.46 5.56 10.57
N GLY A 22 -0.59 6.37 10.56
CA GLY A 22 -0.59 7.77 10.11
C GLY A 22 -0.56 7.95 8.59
N TYR A 23 -0.65 6.86 7.82
CA TYR A 23 -0.69 6.88 6.36
C TYR A 23 -1.45 5.68 5.81
N VAL A 24 -1.89 5.80 4.56
CA VAL A 24 -2.53 4.74 3.79
C VAL A 24 -1.67 4.41 2.58
N ALA A 25 -1.28 3.13 2.47
CA ALA A 25 -0.64 2.59 1.27
C ALA A 25 -1.51 1.51 0.63
N PHE A 26 -1.45 1.36 -0.69
CA PHE A 26 -2.27 0.37 -1.41
C PHE A 26 -2.02 -1.07 -0.96
N VAL A 27 -0.76 -1.41 -0.69
CA VAL A 27 -0.37 -2.72 -0.15
C VAL A 27 -1.12 -3.02 1.15
N ASP A 28 -1.18 -2.04 2.06
CA ASP A 28 -1.86 -2.19 3.35
C ASP A 28 -3.37 -2.33 3.19
N VAL A 29 -3.96 -1.59 2.23
CA VAL A 29 -5.38 -1.74 1.88
C VAL A 29 -5.65 -3.16 1.38
N PHE A 30 -4.82 -3.71 0.50
CA PHE A 30 -4.99 -5.10 0.03
C PHE A 30 -4.85 -6.11 1.16
N MET A 31 -3.90 -5.90 2.08
CA MET A 31 -3.76 -6.77 3.26
C MET A 31 -4.98 -6.71 4.18
N LYS A 32 -5.46 -5.52 4.53
CA LYS A 32 -6.66 -5.32 5.38
C LYS A 32 -7.94 -5.83 4.73
N LEU A 33 -8.04 -5.77 3.40
CA LEU A 33 -9.17 -6.36 2.67
C LEU A 33 -9.09 -7.89 2.55
N GLY A 34 -7.94 -8.49 2.88
CA GLY A 34 -7.69 -9.92 2.73
C GLY A 34 -7.40 -10.34 1.28
N TYR A 35 -7.03 -9.39 0.41
CA TYR A 35 -6.67 -9.66 -0.99
C TYR A 35 -5.17 -9.93 -1.18
N LEU A 36 -4.35 -9.59 -0.18
CA LEU A 36 -2.93 -9.88 -0.15
C LEU A 36 -2.61 -10.51 1.20
N ALA A 37 -2.09 -11.74 1.21
CA ALA A 37 -1.66 -12.35 2.46
C ALA A 37 -0.32 -11.73 2.93
N PRO A 38 -0.08 -11.60 4.24
CA PRO A 38 1.20 -11.11 4.75
C PRO A 38 2.41 -11.95 4.28
N LYS A 39 2.21 -13.25 4.10
CA LYS A 39 3.24 -14.17 3.57
C LYS A 39 3.59 -13.89 2.10
N ASP A 40 2.58 -13.54 1.31
CA ASP A 40 2.77 -13.19 -0.11
C ASP A 40 3.43 -11.83 -0.25
N TYR A 41 3.03 -10.87 0.60
CA TYR A 41 3.71 -9.58 0.70
C TYR A 41 5.19 -9.75 1.06
N GLU A 42 5.50 -10.60 2.03
CA GLU A 42 6.90 -10.90 2.38
C GLU A 42 7.63 -11.58 1.22
N SER A 43 6.99 -12.53 0.53
CA SER A 43 7.57 -13.21 -0.62
C SER A 43 7.92 -12.24 -1.75
N TRP A 44 7.01 -11.29 -2.04
CA TRP A 44 7.28 -10.18 -2.96
C TRP A 44 8.44 -9.30 -2.48
N ARG A 45 8.44 -8.90 -1.20
CA ARG A 45 9.54 -8.11 -0.61
C ARG A 45 10.88 -8.83 -0.65
N MET A 46 10.90 -10.15 -0.54
CA MET A 46 12.09 -11.00 -0.64
C MET A 46 12.49 -11.35 -2.08
N LYS A 47 11.81 -10.80 -3.10
CA LYS A 47 12.06 -11.07 -4.54
C LYS A 47 11.78 -12.52 -4.96
N ARG A 48 10.95 -13.25 -4.20
CA ARG A 48 10.49 -14.60 -4.61
C ARG A 48 9.44 -14.53 -5.71
N VAL A 49 8.77 -13.39 -5.82
CA VAL A 49 7.72 -13.10 -6.80
C VAL A 49 8.15 -11.88 -7.62
N PRO A 50 7.96 -11.91 -8.95
CA PRO A 50 8.40 -10.83 -9.83
C PRO A 50 7.63 -9.51 -9.67
N ASP A 51 6.33 -9.59 -9.37
CA ASP A 51 5.42 -8.44 -9.25
C ASP A 51 4.34 -8.68 -8.19
N LEU A 52 3.78 -7.60 -7.64
CA LEU A 52 2.77 -7.68 -6.57
C LEU A 52 1.42 -8.16 -7.11
N GLU A 53 1.03 -7.70 -8.31
CA GLU A 53 -0.24 -8.07 -8.94
C GLU A 53 -0.41 -9.59 -9.10
N SER A 54 0.67 -10.33 -9.32
CA SER A 54 0.64 -11.80 -9.43
C SER A 54 0.25 -12.52 -8.14
N VAL A 55 0.43 -11.91 -6.97
CA VAL A 55 0.05 -12.49 -5.67
C VAL A 55 -1.19 -11.85 -5.05
N VAL A 56 -1.68 -10.77 -5.64
CA VAL A 56 -2.95 -10.18 -5.21
C VAL A 56 -4.08 -11.07 -5.74
N GLY A 57 -4.87 -11.65 -4.84
CA GLY A 57 -5.92 -12.63 -5.15
C GLY A 57 -7.18 -12.05 -5.81
N VAL A 58 -7.08 -10.94 -6.54
CA VAL A 58 -8.21 -10.29 -7.22
C VAL A 58 -7.83 -9.84 -8.62
N ASN A 59 -8.82 -9.71 -9.50
CA ASN A 59 -8.60 -9.25 -10.86
C ASN A 59 -8.16 -7.78 -10.94
N LEU A 60 -7.45 -7.44 -12.02
CA LEU A 60 -6.96 -6.09 -12.30
C LEU A 60 -8.08 -5.04 -12.30
N GLY A 61 -9.29 -5.38 -12.76
CA GLY A 61 -10.43 -4.47 -12.74
C GLY A 61 -10.83 -4.03 -11.33
N LYS A 62 -10.81 -4.97 -10.37
CA LYS A 62 -11.10 -4.67 -8.96
C LYS A 62 -9.96 -3.90 -8.32
N ILE A 63 -8.71 -4.21 -8.66
CA ILE A 63 -7.56 -3.44 -8.18
C ILE A 63 -7.65 -1.98 -8.63
N LYS A 64 -7.85 -1.74 -9.93
CA LYS A 64 -8.05 -0.39 -10.48
C LYS A 64 -9.21 0.35 -9.81
N PHE A 65 -10.31 -0.35 -9.53
CA PHE A 65 -11.45 0.22 -8.81
C PHE A 65 -11.06 0.65 -7.39
N ILE A 66 -10.40 -0.22 -6.62
CA ILE A 66 -9.92 0.08 -5.26
C ILE A 66 -8.98 1.29 -5.29
N MET A 67 -8.01 1.28 -6.21
CA MET A 67 -7.04 2.38 -6.34
C MET A 67 -7.71 3.72 -6.61
N LYS A 68 -8.67 3.73 -7.56
CA LYS A 68 -9.43 4.93 -7.91
C LYS A 68 -10.28 5.43 -6.73
N THR A 69 -10.95 4.53 -6.02
CA THR A 69 -11.79 4.88 -4.86
C THR A 69 -10.96 5.44 -3.71
N VAL A 70 -9.86 4.79 -3.33
CA VAL A 70 -9.00 5.27 -2.24
C VAL A 70 -8.40 6.63 -2.61
N ARG A 71 -7.87 6.79 -3.83
CA ARG A 71 -7.33 8.08 -4.29
C ARG A 71 -8.40 9.18 -4.25
N LYS A 72 -9.62 8.88 -4.71
CA LYS A 72 -10.73 9.83 -4.64
C LYS A 72 -11.02 10.21 -3.19
N ASN A 73 -11.23 9.24 -2.31
CA ASN A 73 -11.51 9.48 -0.89
C ASN A 73 -10.41 10.32 -0.21
N CYS A 74 -9.14 10.01 -0.49
CA CYS A 74 -8.01 10.76 0.03
C CYS A 74 -7.97 12.20 -0.51
N ARG A 75 -8.28 12.42 -1.79
CA ARG A 75 -8.37 13.75 -2.37
C ARG A 75 -9.52 14.57 -1.77
N ASP A 76 -10.70 13.96 -1.63
CA ASP A 76 -11.86 14.59 -0.97
C ASP A 76 -11.57 14.87 0.51
N GLY A 77 -10.78 14.04 1.18
CA GLY A 77 -10.33 14.22 2.56
C GLY A 77 -9.08 15.09 2.76
N GLY A 78 -8.53 15.69 1.69
CA GLY A 78 -7.37 16.58 1.76
C GLY A 78 -6.02 15.91 2.08
N CYS A 79 -5.90 14.59 1.92
CA CYS A 79 -4.66 13.86 2.19
C CYS A 79 -3.52 14.29 1.27
N ARG A 80 -2.29 14.25 1.78
CA ARG A 80 -1.08 14.53 0.98
C ARG A 80 -0.58 13.26 0.31
N GLU A 81 -0.41 13.29 -1.00
CA GLU A 81 0.24 12.22 -1.76
C GLU A 81 1.76 12.32 -1.62
N SER A 82 2.40 11.24 -1.20
CA SER A 82 3.86 11.11 -1.16
C SER A 82 4.28 9.85 -1.89
N ARG A 83 5.35 9.93 -2.68
CA ARG A 83 5.89 8.76 -3.38
C ARG A 83 6.82 8.00 -2.44
N THR A 84 6.73 6.68 -2.49
CA THR A 84 7.53 5.78 -1.66
C THR A 84 8.17 4.70 -2.52
N GLY A 85 9.50 4.63 -2.47
CA GLY A 85 10.25 3.59 -3.15
C GLY A 85 10.24 2.27 -2.39
N TYR A 86 9.76 1.20 -3.04
CA TYR A 86 9.79 -0.14 -2.47
C TYR A 86 11.05 -0.87 -2.92
N LYS A 87 11.95 -1.13 -1.97
CA LYS A 87 13.20 -1.87 -2.21
C LYS A 87 13.10 -3.29 -1.65
N SER A 88 13.76 -4.26 -2.26
CA SER A 88 13.76 -5.62 -1.76
C SER A 88 14.36 -5.71 -0.35
N TRP A 89 13.79 -6.56 0.49
CA TRP A 89 14.36 -6.97 1.76
C TRP A 89 15.42 -8.07 1.60
N GLY A 90 16.16 -8.32 2.68
CA GLY A 90 17.18 -9.37 2.78
C GLY A 90 18.61 -8.82 2.81
N LYS A 91 19.58 -9.75 2.87
CA LYS A 91 21.01 -9.44 2.77
C LYS A 91 21.40 -9.34 1.29
N GLY A 92 22.26 -8.37 0.95
CA GLY A 92 22.76 -8.16 -0.41
C GLY A 92 22.19 -6.92 -1.11
N ARG A 93 22.36 -6.85 -2.45
CA ARG A 93 21.94 -5.68 -3.25
C ARG A 93 20.43 -5.49 -3.19
N LYS A 94 20.01 -4.30 -2.76
CA LYS A 94 18.60 -3.88 -2.74
C LYS A 94 18.16 -3.59 -4.18
N LEU A 95 17.17 -4.35 -4.66
CA LEU A 95 16.56 -4.13 -5.97
C LEU A 95 15.25 -3.35 -5.82
N TRP A 96 14.88 -2.58 -6.82
CA TRP A 96 13.56 -1.97 -6.90
C TRP A 96 12.52 -3.07 -7.20
N LEU A 97 11.47 -3.10 -6.41
CA LEU A 97 10.36 -4.04 -6.61
C LEU A 97 9.38 -3.46 -7.62
N ARG A 98 8.76 -4.35 -8.40
CA ARG A 98 7.71 -4.00 -9.35
C ARG A 98 6.34 -4.35 -8.78
N PHE A 99 5.37 -3.49 -9.00
CA PHE A 99 4.00 -3.73 -8.58
C PHE A 99 3.20 -4.45 -9.67
N SER A 100 3.33 -3.99 -10.92
CA SER A 100 2.58 -4.51 -12.05
C SER A 100 3.42 -5.41 -12.95
N LYS A 101 2.74 -6.31 -13.64
CA LYS A 101 3.38 -7.17 -14.65
C LYS A 101 3.90 -6.37 -15.85
N SER A 102 3.21 -5.29 -16.22
CA SER A 102 3.60 -4.39 -17.32
C SER A 102 4.82 -3.52 -16.98
N GLY A 103 5.02 -3.18 -15.71
CA GLY A 103 6.07 -2.25 -15.28
C GLY A 103 5.90 -0.82 -15.80
N GLU A 104 4.68 -0.43 -16.20
CA GLU A 104 4.41 0.92 -16.69
C GLU A 104 4.60 1.95 -15.57
N GLU A 105 5.41 2.99 -15.81
CA GLU A 105 5.79 3.95 -14.78
C GLU A 105 4.57 4.60 -14.10
N SER A 106 3.51 4.88 -14.87
CA SER A 106 2.28 5.50 -14.34
C SER A 106 1.60 4.62 -13.28
N ILE A 107 1.59 3.30 -13.53
CA ILE A 107 1.02 2.28 -12.65
C ILE A 107 1.92 2.08 -11.43
N GLU A 108 3.22 1.93 -11.65
CA GLU A 108 4.21 1.78 -10.57
C GLU A 108 4.17 2.97 -9.61
N ARG A 109 4.09 4.20 -10.15
CA ARG A 109 3.93 5.43 -9.36
C ARG A 109 2.64 5.42 -8.55
N ALA A 110 1.54 4.99 -9.14
CA ALA A 110 0.26 4.94 -8.46
C ALA A 110 0.31 3.98 -7.27
N TYR A 111 0.86 2.76 -7.44
CA TYR A 111 1.02 1.83 -6.32
C TYR A 111 2.01 2.31 -5.25
N ALA A 112 3.08 2.99 -5.67
CA ALA A 112 4.08 3.57 -4.79
C ALA A 112 3.60 4.82 -4.04
N THR A 113 2.38 5.31 -4.28
CA THR A 113 1.86 6.49 -3.59
C THR A 113 1.32 6.12 -2.22
N HIS A 114 1.81 6.80 -1.20
CA HIS A 114 1.27 6.80 0.15
C HIS A 114 0.45 8.06 0.36
N PHE A 115 -0.70 7.92 1.01
CA PHE A 115 -1.54 9.04 1.39
C PHE A 115 -1.31 9.32 2.87
N LEU A 116 -0.74 10.47 3.19
CA LEU A 116 -0.54 10.90 4.56
C LEU A 116 -1.75 11.70 5.03
N GLU A 117 -2.07 11.58 6.31
CA GLU A 117 -3.05 12.44 6.94
C GLU A 117 -2.67 13.91 6.76
N PRO A 118 -3.63 14.80 6.48
CA PRO A 118 -3.37 16.23 6.46
C PRO A 118 -3.01 16.68 7.87
N ASN A 119 -1.72 16.68 8.19
CA ASN A 119 -1.25 17.18 9.47
C ASN A 119 -1.55 18.68 9.55
N THR A 120 -2.34 19.10 10.53
CA THR A 120 -2.68 20.51 10.81
C THR A 120 -1.53 21.29 11.45
N LYS A 121 -0.33 20.71 11.59
CA LYS A 121 0.82 21.39 12.19
C LYS A 121 2.07 21.34 11.31
N ASN A 122 2.38 22.53 10.79
CA ASN A 122 3.68 23.08 10.40
C ASN A 122 4.48 22.46 9.24
N GLN A 123 4.60 23.32 8.23
CA GLN A 123 5.81 23.74 7.52
C GLN A 123 6.43 22.78 6.50
N ASP A 124 6.36 23.26 5.26
CA ASP A 124 7.47 23.40 4.32
C ASP A 124 8.70 22.58 4.71
N LYS A 125 8.70 21.31 4.29
CA LYS A 125 9.93 20.54 4.17
C LYS A 125 9.92 19.95 2.77
N PRO A 126 11.02 20.13 2.00
CA PRO A 126 11.11 19.56 0.67
C PRO A 126 10.86 18.07 0.73
N GLN A 127 10.17 17.62 -0.29
CA GLN A 127 9.63 16.30 -0.54
C GLN A 127 10.73 15.24 -0.51
N ASN A 128 11.11 14.80 0.69
CA ASN A 128 11.94 13.62 0.87
C ASN A 128 11.01 12.41 0.87
N ASP A 129 11.24 11.49 -0.06
CA ASP A 129 10.52 10.22 -0.21
C ASP A 129 10.18 9.61 1.15
N ALA A 130 8.94 9.13 1.32
CA ALA A 130 8.60 8.45 2.56
C ALA A 130 9.56 7.25 2.72
N PRO A 131 10.10 7.00 3.92
CA PRO A 131 11.01 5.89 4.13
C PRO A 131 10.33 4.57 3.73
N ASP A 132 11.12 3.64 3.17
CA ASP A 132 10.65 2.30 2.83
C ASP A 132 9.82 1.74 4.00
N PRO A 133 8.56 1.32 3.77
CA PRO A 133 7.67 0.99 4.87
C PRO A 133 8.30 -0.12 5.71
N PRO A 134 8.36 0.06 7.05
CA PRO A 134 9.03 -0.90 7.92
C PRO A 134 8.39 -2.27 7.76
N ARG A 135 9.17 -3.32 8.02
CA ARG A 135 8.65 -4.69 8.07
C ARG A 135 7.42 -4.69 8.98
N PRO A 136 6.24 -5.15 8.53
CA PRO A 136 5.11 -5.30 9.42
C PRO A 136 5.60 -6.20 10.53
N VAL A 137 5.55 -5.70 11.77
CA VAL A 137 5.90 -6.49 12.93
C VAL A 137 4.88 -7.63 12.97
N THR A 138 5.26 -8.79 12.45
CA THR A 138 4.49 -10.01 12.71
C THR A 138 4.55 -10.16 14.22
N PHE A 139 3.47 -9.80 14.91
CA PHE A 139 3.20 -10.26 16.25
C PHE A 139 3.25 -11.79 16.16
N ARG A 140 4.40 -12.37 16.48
CA ARG A 140 4.49 -13.78 16.83
C ARG A 140 3.63 -13.88 18.09
N ALA A 141 2.37 -14.24 17.93
CA ALA A 141 1.58 -14.72 19.03
C ALA A 141 2.35 -15.93 19.59
N ARG A 142 3.01 -15.75 20.74
CA ARG A 142 3.45 -16.87 21.57
C ARG A 142 2.16 -17.55 22.01
N ALA A 143 1.89 -18.73 21.45
CA ALA A 143 0.99 -19.66 22.10
C ALA A 143 1.69 -20.11 23.40
N GLN A 144 0.98 -19.95 24.52
CA GLN A 144 1.31 -20.54 25.81
C GLN A 144 0.84 -21.99 25.82
#